data_AF-A0A7M3Y0N8-F1
#
_entry.id   AF-A0A7M3Y0N8-F1
#
_cell.length_a   1.000
_cell.length_b   1.000
_cell.length_c   1.000
_cell.angle_alpha   90.00
_cell.angle_beta   90.00
_cell.angle_gamma   90.00
#
_symmetry.space_group_name_H-M   'P 1'
#
loop_
_entity.id
_entity.type
_entity.pdbx_description
1 polymer ?
#
loop_
_entity_poly.entity_id
_entity_poly.type
_entity_poly.pdbx_seq_one_letter_code
_entity_poly.pdbx_strand_id
1 'polypeptide(L)'
;MATEAGMDGLASALGILLIPVLLALPLRIAWQLRVGSSIDNMSYRADIRRILHAGMPIEAFRVALNDRAREAGISPQRQRLLEADTIYPLGLGHFILLPALFVFPIALLLAAPVILLAFPVFMVTEFLLIRRNVLATALNLLRRLTNWQIIHIPRTLDTGEVSREHVMELSHHLRHFQRAP
;
A
#
# COMPACT_ATOMS: atom_id res chain seq x y z
N MET A 1 -8.81 27.12 29.68
CA MET A 1 -7.36 26.78 29.56
C MET A 1 -7.10 25.31 29.22
N ALA A 2 -7.51 24.30 30.02
CA ALA A 2 -7.21 22.89 29.67
C ALA A 2 -8.02 22.32 28.48
N THR A 3 -9.26 22.77 28.30
CA THR A 3 -10.14 22.37 27.19
C THR A 3 -9.77 23.01 25.85
N GLU A 4 -9.30 24.26 25.87
CA GLU A 4 -8.84 24.99 24.69
C GLU A 4 -7.59 24.33 24.08
N ALA A 5 -6.62 23.92 24.91
CA ALA A 5 -5.44 23.19 24.45
C ALA A 5 -5.78 21.84 23.76
N GLY A 6 -6.86 21.18 24.20
CA GLY A 6 -7.35 19.96 23.58
C GLY A 6 -8.01 20.20 22.22
N MET A 7 -8.77 21.29 22.09
CA MET A 7 -9.39 21.70 20.82
C MET A 7 -8.35 22.14 19.80
N ASP A 8 -7.34 22.89 20.22
CA ASP A 8 -6.23 23.33 19.36
C ASP A 8 -5.39 22.13 18.89
N GLY A 9 -5.14 21.17 19.79
CA GLY A 9 -4.48 19.90 19.46
C GLY A 9 -5.27 19.05 18.47
N LEU A 10 -6.59 18.94 18.65
CA LEU A 10 -7.48 18.25 17.71
C LEU A 10 -7.53 18.94 16.35
N ALA A 11 -7.64 20.28 16.32
CA ALA A 11 -7.68 21.05 15.09
C ALA A 11 -6.37 20.93 14.30
N SER A 12 -5.22 20.98 14.98
CA SER A 12 -3.90 20.79 14.35
C SER A 12 -3.70 19.36 13.87
N ALA A 13 -4.07 18.35 14.66
CA ALA A 13 -4.01 16.95 14.24
C ALA A 13 -4.90 16.68 13.00
N LEU A 14 -6.12 17.21 13.00
CA LEU A 14 -7.05 17.09 11.87
C LEU A 14 -6.49 17.80 10.63
N GLY A 15 -5.91 18.99 10.84
CA GLY A 15 -5.24 19.76 9.79
C GLY A 15 -4.11 18.96 9.14
N ILE A 16 -3.20 18.42 9.95
CA ILE A 16 -2.07 17.60 9.48
C ILE A 16 -2.56 16.36 8.73
N LEU A 17 -3.60 15.69 9.23
CA LEU A 17 -4.19 14.51 8.60
C LEU A 17 -4.82 14.82 7.24
N LEU A 18 -5.37 16.03 7.06
CA LEU A 18 -6.00 16.47 5.82
C LEU A 18 -5.01 16.99 4.76
N ILE A 19 -3.78 17.36 5.13
CA ILE A 19 -2.78 17.90 4.18
C ILE A 19 -2.62 17.04 2.92
N PRO A 20 -2.43 15.69 3.00
CA PRO A 20 -2.26 14.86 1.81
C PRO A 20 -3.49 14.89 0.89
N VAL A 21 -4.69 14.95 1.48
CA VAL A 21 -5.95 15.00 0.75
C VAL A 21 -6.11 16.36 0.06
N LEU A 22 -5.82 17.44 0.78
CA LEU A 22 -5.89 18.80 0.25
C LEU A 22 -4.91 19.02 -0.90
N LEU A 23 -3.71 18.43 -0.84
CA LEU A 23 -2.72 18.47 -1.92
C LEU A 23 -3.10 17.59 -3.11
N ALA A 24 -3.71 16.43 -2.87
CA ALA A 24 -4.14 15.51 -3.92
C ALA A 24 -5.33 16.05 -4.74
N LEU A 25 -6.21 16.82 -4.09
CA LEU A 25 -7.46 17.30 -4.69
C LEU A 25 -7.27 18.19 -5.93
N PRO A 26 -6.48 19.28 -5.91
CA PRO A 26 -6.28 20.13 -7.09
C PRO A 26 -5.64 19.36 -8.24
N LEU A 27 -4.77 18.40 -7.93
CA LEU A 27 -4.11 17.56 -8.93
C LEU A 27 -5.12 16.63 -9.63
N ARG A 28 -6.04 16.04 -8.86
CA ARG A 28 -7.16 15.26 -9.41
C ARG A 28 -8.07 16.11 -10.27
N ILE A 29 -8.43 17.32 -9.82
CA ILE A 29 -9.29 18.22 -10.59
C ILE A 29 -8.61 18.62 -11.91
N ALA A 30 -7.33 18.99 -11.86
CA ALA A 30 -6.54 19.31 -13.05
C ALA A 30 -6.50 18.13 -14.04
N TRP A 31 -6.35 16.90 -13.54
CA TRP A 31 -6.41 15.69 -14.36
C TRP A 31 -7.79 15.51 -15.02
N GLN A 32 -8.87 15.64 -14.26
CA GLN A 32 -10.24 15.52 -14.77
C GLN A 32 -10.55 16.56 -15.86
N LEU A 33 -10.11 17.81 -15.66
CA LEU A 33 -10.26 18.87 -16.66
C LEU A 33 -9.46 18.58 -17.93
N ARG A 34 -8.25 18.02 -17.81
CA ARG A 34 -7.38 17.71 -18.95
C ARG A 34 -7.84 16.49 -19.75
N VAL A 35 -8.30 15.44 -19.08
CA VAL A 35 -8.88 14.26 -19.74
C VAL A 35 -10.19 14.62 -20.45
N GLY A 36 -10.91 15.62 -19.95
CA GLY A 36 -11.94 16.35 -20.66
C GLY A 36 -13.28 15.62 -20.71
N SER A 37 -14.31 16.32 -20.25
CA SER A 37 -15.72 15.93 -20.26
C SER A 37 -16.43 16.26 -21.59
N SER A 38 -15.73 16.16 -22.74
CA SER A 38 -16.40 16.41 -24.03
C SER A 38 -17.48 15.37 -24.26
N ILE A 39 -18.63 15.78 -24.81
CA ILE A 39 -19.78 14.90 -25.08
C ILE A 39 -19.35 13.70 -25.95
N ASP A 40 -18.47 13.92 -26.93
CA ASP A 40 -17.94 12.87 -27.80
C ASP A 40 -17.05 11.85 -27.07
N ASN A 41 -16.43 12.25 -25.95
CA ASN A 41 -15.69 11.32 -25.11
C ASN A 41 -16.63 10.38 -24.36
N MET A 42 -17.88 10.78 -24.10
CA MET A 42 -18.84 9.95 -23.37
C MET A 42 -19.36 8.79 -24.22
N SER A 43 -19.63 9.03 -25.51
CA SER A 43 -20.04 7.99 -26.47
C SER A 43 -18.91 6.98 -26.69
N TYR A 44 -17.69 7.45 -26.94
CA TYR A 44 -16.52 6.59 -27.09
C TYR A 44 -16.24 5.74 -25.83
N ARG A 45 -16.36 6.32 -24.63
CA ARG A 45 -16.24 5.58 -23.36
C ARG A 45 -17.36 4.55 -23.17
N ALA A 46 -18.57 4.83 -23.64
CA ALA A 46 -19.68 3.88 -23.57
C ALA A 46 -19.42 2.65 -24.45
N ASP A 47 -18.88 2.86 -25.65
CA ASP A 47 -18.49 1.79 -26.57
C ASP A 47 -17.39 0.91 -25.95
N ILE A 48 -16.35 1.52 -25.36
CA ILE A 48 -15.29 0.79 -24.65
C ILE A 48 -15.86 -0.02 -23.47
N ARG A 49 -16.68 0.60 -22.62
CA ARG A 49 -17.30 -0.09 -21.49
C ARG A 49 -18.14 -1.29 -21.94
N ARG A 50 -18.85 -1.18 -23.07
CA ARG A 50 -19.63 -2.28 -23.63
C ARG A 50 -18.74 -3.46 -24.03
N ILE A 51 -17.57 -3.20 -24.63
CA ILE A 51 -16.59 -4.23 -24.99
C ILE A 51 -16.01 -4.89 -23.72
N LEU A 52 -15.64 -4.09 -22.71
CA LEU A 52 -15.15 -4.60 -21.42
C LEU A 52 -16.20 -5.43 -20.69
N HIS A 53 -17.46 -5.00 -20.66
CA HIS A 53 -18.56 -5.75 -20.07
C HIS A 53 -18.84 -7.07 -20.82
N ALA A 54 -18.55 -7.14 -22.11
CA ALA A 54 -18.64 -8.37 -22.89
C ALA A 54 -17.47 -9.34 -22.64
N GLY A 55 -16.47 -8.95 -21.84
CA GLY A 55 -15.29 -9.78 -21.54
C GLY A 55 -14.36 -9.98 -22.73
N MET A 56 -14.48 -9.15 -23.78
CA MET A 56 -13.69 -9.27 -25.00
C MET A 56 -12.41 -8.44 -24.91
N PRO A 57 -11.29 -8.91 -25.51
CA PRO A 57 -10.07 -8.12 -25.58
C PRO A 57 -10.25 -6.89 -26.48
N ILE A 58 -9.76 -5.74 -26.04
CA ILE A 58 -9.89 -4.45 -26.75
C ILE A 58 -9.15 -4.48 -28.10
N GLU A 59 -8.05 -5.23 -28.18
CA GLU A 59 -7.26 -5.44 -29.39
C GLU A 59 -8.09 -5.99 -30.56
N ALA A 60 -9.08 -6.85 -30.29
CA ALA A 60 -9.96 -7.41 -31.32
C ALA A 60 -10.83 -6.33 -31.99
N PHE A 61 -11.09 -5.22 -31.30
CA PHE A 61 -11.91 -4.10 -31.77
C PHE A 61 -11.07 -2.88 -32.16
N ARG A 62 -9.75 -3.00 -32.30
CA ARG A 62 -8.84 -1.87 -32.56
C ARG A 62 -9.21 -1.07 -33.81
N VAL A 63 -9.59 -1.74 -34.90
CA VAL A 63 -9.99 -1.08 -36.17
C VAL A 63 -11.26 -0.27 -35.96
N ALA A 64 -12.32 -0.89 -35.41
CA ALA A 64 -13.59 -0.22 -35.15
C ALA A 64 -13.44 0.96 -34.17
N LEU A 65 -12.60 0.81 -33.13
CA LEU A 65 -12.31 1.88 -32.18
C LEU A 65 -11.55 3.04 -32.81
N ASN A 66 -10.63 2.77 -33.74
CA ASN A 66 -9.90 3.81 -34.46
C ASN A 66 -10.80 4.58 -35.42
N ASP A 67 -11.70 3.89 -36.13
CA ASP A 67 -12.69 4.53 -37.00
C ASP A 67 -13.64 5.42 -36.19
N ARG A 68 -14.11 4.90 -35.05
CA ARG A 68 -14.95 5.67 -34.12
C ARG A 68 -14.24 6.87 -33.52
N ALA A 69 -12.97 6.73 -33.17
CA ALA A 69 -12.14 7.84 -32.69
C ALA A 69 -11.97 8.91 -33.78
N ARG A 70 -11.82 8.50 -35.04
CA ARG A 70 -11.69 9.41 -36.20
C ARG A 70 -12.99 10.14 -36.49
N GLU A 71 -14.13 9.46 -36.43
CA GLU A 71 -15.47 10.07 -36.52
C GLU A 71 -15.70 11.11 -35.41
N ALA A 72 -15.26 10.80 -34.19
CA ALA A 72 -15.38 11.68 -33.03
C ALA A 72 -14.30 12.79 -32.98
N GLY A 73 -13.41 12.88 -33.97
CA GLY A 73 -12.34 13.89 -34.00
C GLY A 73 -11.31 13.76 -32.86
N ILE A 74 -11.18 12.57 -32.26
CA ILE A 74 -10.28 12.32 -31.13
C ILE A 74 -8.86 12.08 -31.67
N SER A 75 -7.89 12.86 -31.18
CA SER A 75 -6.49 12.65 -31.56
C SER A 75 -5.95 11.31 -31.02
N PRO A 76 -5.00 10.64 -31.72
CA PRO A 76 -4.47 9.35 -31.28
C PRO A 76 -3.88 9.36 -29.86
N GLN A 77 -3.25 10.48 -29.47
CA GLN A 77 -2.75 10.67 -28.11
C GLN A 77 -3.88 10.72 -27.09
N ARG A 78 -4.97 11.42 -27.41
CA ARG A 78 -6.13 11.55 -26.54
C ARG A 78 -6.93 10.25 -26.45
N GLN A 79 -7.04 9.50 -27.54
CA GLN A 79 -7.62 8.16 -27.57
C GLN A 79 -6.92 7.24 -26.57
N ARG A 80 -5.58 7.19 -26.59
CA ARG A 80 -4.80 6.38 -25.64
C ARG A 80 -5.05 6.77 -24.19
N LEU A 81 -5.17 8.07 -23.90
CA LEU A 81 -5.49 8.56 -22.55
C LEU A 81 -6.90 8.13 -22.12
N LEU A 82 -7.89 8.21 -23.01
CA LEU A 82 -9.27 7.79 -22.73
C LEU A 82 -9.40 6.27 -22.54
N GLU A 83 -8.73 5.49 -23.37
CA GLU A 83 -8.66 4.03 -23.23
C GLU A 83 -8.05 3.65 -21.87
N ALA A 84 -6.87 4.21 -21.57
CA ALA A 84 -6.16 3.94 -20.31
C ALA A 84 -6.97 4.36 -19.08
N ASP A 85 -7.59 5.53 -19.09
CA ASP A 85 -8.44 6.03 -17.99
C ASP A 85 -9.73 5.22 -17.83
N THR A 86 -10.25 4.60 -18.89
CA THR A 86 -11.45 3.74 -18.81
C THR A 86 -11.12 2.36 -18.25
N ILE A 87 -9.95 1.81 -18.59
CA ILE A 87 -9.50 0.51 -18.09
C ILE A 87 -8.95 0.63 -16.66
N TYR A 88 -8.16 1.68 -16.39
CA TYR A 88 -7.49 1.93 -15.12
C TYR A 88 -7.81 3.35 -14.63
N PRO A 89 -9.00 3.55 -14.02
CA PRO A 89 -9.41 4.88 -13.57
C PRO A 89 -8.47 5.41 -12.49
N LEU A 90 -7.87 6.58 -12.71
CA LEU A 90 -7.02 7.24 -11.72
C LEU A 90 -7.88 7.78 -10.57
N GLY A 91 -8.04 6.95 -9.53
CA GLY A 91 -8.76 7.29 -8.30
C GLY A 91 -7.96 8.20 -7.34
N LEU A 92 -8.65 8.72 -6.31
CA LEU A 92 -8.06 9.58 -5.27
C LEU A 92 -6.83 8.95 -4.59
N GLY A 93 -6.83 7.63 -4.35
CA GLY A 93 -5.69 6.94 -3.74
C GLY A 93 -4.37 7.12 -4.51
N HIS A 94 -4.43 7.12 -5.84
CA HIS A 94 -3.24 7.34 -6.68
C HIS A 94 -2.73 8.79 -6.57
N PHE A 95 -3.64 9.75 -6.44
CA PHE A 95 -3.28 11.17 -6.28
C PHE A 95 -2.75 11.51 -4.89
N ILE A 96 -3.04 10.73 -3.85
CA ILE A 96 -2.44 10.92 -2.52
C ILE A 96 -0.95 10.56 -2.54
N LEU A 97 -0.56 9.59 -3.36
CA LEU A 97 0.84 9.17 -3.51
C LEU A 97 1.69 10.22 -4.24
N LEU A 98 1.11 10.98 -5.18
CA LEU A 98 1.83 11.96 -6.00
C LEU A 98 2.51 13.07 -5.17
N PRO A 99 1.80 13.78 -4.27
CA PRO A 99 2.42 14.74 -3.37
C PRO A 99 3.47 14.09 -2.46
N ALA A 100 3.18 12.91 -1.91
CA ALA A 100 4.11 12.20 -1.04
C ALA A 100 5.41 11.82 -1.78
N LEU A 101 5.31 11.39 -3.04
CA LEU A 101 6.44 11.06 -3.89
C LEU A 101 7.36 12.26 -4.15
N PHE A 102 6.79 13.46 -4.25
CA PHE A 102 7.55 14.70 -4.43
C PHE A 102 8.17 15.21 -3.11
N VAL A 103 7.42 15.14 -2.02
CA VAL A 103 7.86 15.63 -0.70
C VAL A 103 8.91 14.71 -0.07
N PHE A 104 8.79 13.40 -0.26
CA PHE A 104 9.69 12.39 0.34
C PHE A 104 11.18 12.63 0.06
N PRO A 105 11.67 12.80 -1.18
CA PRO A 105 13.10 13.00 -1.43
C PRO A 105 13.62 14.30 -0.81
N ILE A 106 12.81 15.35 -0.79
CA ILE A 106 13.15 16.64 -0.18
C ILE A 106 13.25 16.46 1.34
N ALA A 107 12.26 15.82 1.96
CA ALA A 107 12.25 15.52 3.38
C ALA A 107 13.43 14.63 3.77
N LEU A 108 13.78 13.63 2.96
CA LEU A 108 14.94 12.77 3.18
C LEU A 108 16.25 13.56 3.13
N LEU A 109 16.40 14.48 2.17
CA LEU A 109 17.58 15.34 2.06
C LEU A 109 17.72 16.24 3.28
N LEU A 110 16.61 16.82 3.77
CA LEU A 110 16.59 17.65 4.98
C LEU A 110 16.83 16.83 6.26
N ALA A 111 16.32 15.60 6.32
CA ALA A 111 16.50 14.71 7.47
C ALA A 111 17.86 13.99 7.47
N ALA A 112 18.54 13.91 6.32
CA ALA A 112 19.83 13.23 6.16
C ALA A 112 20.88 13.57 7.22
N PRO A 113 21.15 14.85 7.59
CA PRO A 113 22.13 15.16 8.62
C PRO A 113 21.72 14.63 10.01
N VAL A 114 20.44 14.69 10.34
CA VAL A 114 19.92 14.15 11.60
C VAL A 114 20.03 12.63 11.61
N ILE A 115 19.68 11.98 10.49
CA ILE A 115 19.79 10.52 10.33
C ILE A 115 21.25 10.07 10.45
N LEU A 116 22.18 10.80 9.82
CA LEU A 116 23.62 10.51 9.89
C LEU A 116 24.12 10.56 11.34
N LEU A 117 23.63 11.53 12.12
CA LEU A 117 23.99 11.67 13.54
C LEU A 117 23.29 10.64 14.43
N ALA A 118 22.06 10.24 14.10
CA ALA A 118 21.33 9.20 14.82
C ALA A 118 21.84 7.78 14.51
N PHE A 119 22.41 7.56 13.33
CA PHE A 119 22.92 6.27 12.88
C PHE A 119 23.87 5.58 13.87
N PRO A 120 24.91 6.24 14.44
CA PRO A 120 25.75 5.61 15.46
C PRO A 120 24.99 5.22 16.74
N VAL A 121 23.98 6.00 17.14
CA VAL A 121 23.14 5.68 18.30
C VAL A 121 22.33 4.42 18.03
N PHE A 122 21.76 4.28 16.83
CA PHE A 122 21.08 3.06 16.40
C PHE A 122 22.02 1.85 16.40
N MET A 123 23.25 2.00 15.89
CA MET A 123 24.27 0.94 15.90
C MET A 123 24.63 0.49 17.31
N VAL A 124 24.86 1.42 18.23
CA VAL A 124 25.14 1.09 19.65
C VAL A 124 23.95 0.40 20.29
N THR A 125 22.73 0.86 20.01
CA THR A 125 21.49 0.26 20.54
C THR A 125 21.31 -1.16 20.03
N GLU A 126 21.47 -1.40 18.73
CA GLU A 126 21.42 -2.74 18.14
C GLU A 126 22.50 -3.65 18.74
N PHE A 127 23.73 -3.15 18.83
CA PHE A 127 24.84 -3.88 19.43
C PHE A 127 24.54 -4.27 20.88
N LEU A 128 24.00 -3.36 21.68
CA LEU A 128 23.70 -3.60 23.09
C LEU A 128 22.49 -4.53 23.25
N LEU A 129 21.37 -4.26 22.57
CA LEU A 129 20.15 -5.04 22.74
C LEU A 129 20.27 -6.45 22.14
N ILE A 130 20.82 -6.54 20.92
CA ILE A 130 20.86 -7.78 20.13
C ILE A 130 22.17 -8.51 20.36
N ARG A 131 23.32 -7.94 19.94
CA ARG A 131 24.61 -8.65 19.97
C ARG A 131 25.07 -8.97 21.38
N ARG A 132 24.78 -8.12 22.36
CA ARG A 132 25.11 -8.36 23.77
C ARG A 132 24.03 -9.16 24.51
N ASN A 133 22.99 -9.63 23.82
CA ASN A 133 21.87 -10.39 24.38
C ASN A 133 21.21 -9.69 25.59
N VAL A 134 21.30 -8.37 25.70
CA VAL A 134 20.69 -7.62 26.83
C VAL A 134 19.18 -7.78 26.79
N LEU A 135 18.59 -7.81 25.60
CA LEU A 135 17.14 -8.03 25.45
C LEU A 135 16.73 -9.41 25.99
N ALA A 136 17.48 -10.47 25.65
CA ALA A 136 17.21 -11.82 26.14
C ALA A 136 17.45 -11.95 27.65
N THR A 137 18.48 -11.25 28.16
CA THR A 137 18.81 -11.23 29.58
C THR A 137 17.73 -10.52 30.39
N ALA A 138 17.29 -9.34 29.91
CA ALA A 138 16.20 -8.58 30.51
C ALA A 138 14.88 -9.39 30.50
N LEU A 139 14.57 -10.08 29.40
CA LEU A 139 13.40 -10.94 29.31
C LEU A 139 13.45 -12.12 30.30
N ASN A 140 14.61 -12.75 30.44
CA ASN A 140 14.81 -13.84 31.42
C ASN A 140 14.74 -13.33 32.87
N LEU A 141 15.25 -12.13 33.14
CA LEU A 141 15.15 -11.50 34.46
C LEU A 141 13.69 -11.18 34.80
N LEU A 142 12.96 -10.60 33.85
CA LEU A 142 11.54 -10.30 34.00
C LEU A 142 10.73 -11.59 34.20
N ARG A 143 11.03 -12.65 33.43
CA ARG A 143 10.41 -13.98 33.61
C ARG A 143 10.60 -14.53 35.03
N ARG A 144 11.79 -14.36 35.61
CA ARG A 144 12.09 -14.80 36.98
C ARG A 144 11.34 -14.01 38.04
N LEU A 145 11.10 -12.73 37.79
CA LEU A 145 10.39 -11.86 38.74
C LEU A 145 8.88 -12.01 38.66
N THR A 146 8.33 -12.16 37.45
CA THR A 146 6.88 -12.09 37.22
C THR A 146 6.21 -13.46 37.04
N ASN A 147 6.96 -14.57 37.12
CA ASN A 147 6.48 -15.95 36.87
C ASN A 147 5.69 -16.12 35.55
N TRP A 148 5.90 -15.22 34.60
CA TRP A 148 5.16 -15.22 33.34
C TRP A 148 5.64 -16.42 32.51
N GLN A 149 4.82 -17.48 32.47
CA GLN A 149 5.05 -18.58 31.55
C GLN A 149 4.80 -18.06 30.13
N ILE A 150 5.89 -17.76 29.42
CA ILE A 150 5.86 -17.51 27.98
C ILE A 150 5.32 -18.79 27.33
N ILE A 151 4.08 -18.71 26.84
CA ILE A 151 3.50 -19.71 25.93
C ILE A 151 4.38 -19.66 24.69
N HIS A 152 5.23 -20.67 24.57
CA HIS A 152 6.18 -20.84 23.51
C HIS A 152 5.37 -21.21 22.26
N ILE A 153 5.13 -20.23 21.40
CA ILE A 153 4.73 -20.51 20.02
C ILE A 153 5.96 -21.16 19.37
N PRO A 154 5.89 -22.44 18.94
CA PRO A 154 7.04 -23.11 18.34
C PRO A 154 7.51 -22.29 17.15
N ARG A 155 8.80 -21.92 17.16
CA ARG A 155 9.45 -21.24 16.05
C ARG A 155 9.53 -22.20 14.88
N THR A 156 8.52 -22.20 14.03
CA THR A 156 8.63 -22.74 12.67
C THR A 156 9.29 -21.68 11.82
N LEU A 157 10.61 -21.59 11.86
CA LEU A 157 11.48 -21.05 10.80
C LEU A 157 12.90 -21.13 11.34
N ASP A 158 13.49 -22.31 11.27
CA ASP A 158 14.93 -22.41 11.06
C ASP A 158 15.17 -23.35 9.89
N THR A 159 16.03 -22.90 9.01
CA THR A 159 16.22 -23.47 7.67
C THR A 159 17.24 -24.60 7.81
N GLY A 160 16.77 -25.84 7.79
CA GLY A 160 17.66 -27.01 7.82
C GLY A 160 16.93 -28.27 8.27
N GLU A 161 16.58 -29.12 7.29
CA GLU A 161 16.14 -30.51 7.46
C GLU A 161 14.96 -30.75 8.41
N VAL A 162 13.76 -30.49 7.88
CA VAL A 162 12.52 -31.06 8.42
C VAL A 162 12.61 -32.59 8.36
N SER A 163 12.89 -33.23 9.50
CA SER A 163 12.82 -34.68 9.64
C SER A 163 11.41 -35.14 9.26
N ARG A 164 11.32 -35.88 8.15
CA ARG A 164 10.06 -36.37 7.55
C ARG A 164 9.23 -37.22 8.51
N GLU A 165 9.83 -37.77 9.56
CA GLU A 165 9.13 -38.60 10.56
C GLU A 165 8.09 -37.80 11.35
N HIS A 166 8.42 -36.57 11.79
CA HIS A 166 7.49 -35.77 12.60
C HIS A 166 6.29 -35.23 11.80
N VAL A 167 6.47 -34.99 10.50
CA VAL A 167 5.35 -34.60 9.60
C VAL A 167 4.44 -35.81 9.32
N MET A 168 5.00 -37.03 9.28
CA MET A 168 4.22 -38.26 9.09
C MET A 168 3.39 -38.63 10.33
N GLU A 169 3.91 -38.36 11.52
CA GLU A 169 3.17 -38.58 12.78
C GLU A 169 1.99 -37.61 12.96
N LEU A 170 2.18 -36.32 12.63
CA LEU A 170 1.11 -35.31 12.64
C LEU A 170 0.02 -35.58 11.58
N SER A 171 0.40 -36.09 10.40
CA SER A 171 -0.57 -36.46 9.37
C SER A 171 -1.35 -37.73 9.71
N HIS A 172 -0.74 -38.67 10.45
CA HIS A 172 -1.45 -39.83 11.00
C HIS A 172 -2.46 -39.43 12.09
N HIS A 173 -2.14 -38.45 12.92
CA HIS A 173 -3.06 -37.97 13.97
C HIS A 173 -4.25 -37.18 13.38
N LEU A 174 -4.02 -36.39 12.33
CA LEU A 174 -5.09 -35.62 11.67
C LEU A 174 -6.08 -36.48 10.87
N ARG A 175 -5.64 -37.63 10.31
CA ARG A 175 -6.56 -38.58 9.65
C ARG A 175 -7.54 -39.24 10.62
N HIS A 176 -7.23 -39.28 11.92
CA HIS A 176 -8.11 -39.91 12.90
C HIS A 176 -9.32 -39.04 13.28
N PHE A 177 -9.23 -37.71 13.08
CA PHE A 177 -10.32 -36.76 13.40
C PHE A 177 -11.29 -36.51 12.23
N GLN A 178 -10.93 -36.91 11.01
CA GLN A 178 -11.82 -36.77 9.84
C GLN A 178 -12.77 -37.96 9.66
N ARG A 179 -12.74 -38.92 10.58
CA ARG A 179 -13.54 -40.16 10.53
C ARG A 179 -14.25 -40.42 11.86
N ALA A 180 -15.03 -39.45 12.31
CA ALA A 180 -16.15 -39.70 13.21
C ALA A 180 -17.44 -39.31 12.43
N PRO A 181 -18.43 -40.21 12.33
CA PRO A 181 -19.73 -39.89 11.74
C PRO A 181 -20.50 -38.86 12.58
#